data_AF-A0A3D2XZN8-F1
#
_entry.id   AF-A0A3D2XZN8-F1
#
_cell.length_a   1.000
_cell.length_b   1.000
_cell.length_c   1.000
_cell.angle_alpha   90.00
_cell.angle_beta   90.00
_cell.angle_gamma   90.00
#
_symmetry.space_group_name_H-M   'P 1'
#
loop_
_entity.id
_entity.type
_entity.pdbx_description
1 polymer ?
#
loop_
_entity_poly.entity_id
_entity_poly.type
_entity_poly.pdbx_seq_one_letter_code
_entity_poly.pdbx_strand_id
1 'polypeptide(L)'
;NFGQEMPILAESFKQPLAQCLKNWTSMLAHNLEQAKVLGLIHQETDCLQQAEFFWIGWEGAILTAKVMQSSSPMQKFADGFIHQLTIKR
;
A
#
# COMPACT_ATOMS: atom_id res chain seq x y z
N ASN A 1 13.99 3.53 3.47
CA ASN A 1 12.64 3.33 4.06
C ASN A 1 12.07 4.73 4.18
N PHE A 2 10.90 5.01 3.60
CA PHE A 2 10.46 6.41 3.39
C PHE A 2 10.50 7.25 4.67
N GLY A 3 10.14 6.68 5.82
CA GLY A 3 10.20 7.37 7.11
C GLY A 3 11.61 7.56 7.70
N GLN A 4 12.59 6.72 7.33
CA GLN A 4 13.97 6.80 7.83
C GLN A 4 14.84 7.75 6.99
N GLU A 5 14.47 8.00 5.73
CA GLU A 5 15.19 8.90 4.82
C GLU A 5 14.60 10.33 4.80
N MET A 6 13.33 10.49 5.22
CA MET A 6 12.62 11.77 5.30
C MET A 6 13.27 12.88 6.14
N PRO A 7 13.96 12.60 7.27
CA PRO A 7 14.64 13.64 8.05
C PRO A 7 15.87 14.23 7.34
N ILE A 8 16.43 13.51 6.36
CA ILE A 8 17.66 13.87 5.64
C ILE A 8 17.35 14.54 4.29
N LEU A 9 16.11 14.40 3.80
CA LEU A 9 15.65 15.00 2.56
C LEU A 9 15.34 16.49 2.76
N ALA A 10 15.93 17.35 1.92
CA ALA A 10 15.59 18.77 1.88
C ALA A 10 14.08 18.95 1.69
N GLU A 11 13.50 20.01 2.25
CA GLU A 11 12.06 20.31 2.21
C GLU A 11 11.50 20.27 0.78
N SER A 12 12.32 20.65 -0.21
CA SER A 12 12.03 20.59 -1.65
C SER A 12 11.70 19.19 -2.18
N PHE A 13 12.07 18.11 -1.49
CA PHE A 13 11.76 16.73 -1.87
C PHE A 13 10.53 16.18 -1.18
N LYS A 14 10.11 16.75 -0.05
CA LYS A 14 8.97 16.25 0.73
C LYS A 14 7.65 16.41 -0.03
N GLN A 15 7.44 17.56 -0.67
CA GLN A 15 6.22 17.82 -1.44
C GLN A 15 6.07 16.89 -2.67
N PRO A 16 7.09 16.73 -3.55
CA PRO A 16 7.02 15.77 -4.65
C PRO A 16 6.76 14.34 -4.18
N LEU A 17 7.43 13.89 -3.11
CA LEU A 17 7.23 12.54 -2.58
C LEU A 17 5.82 12.35 -2.02
N ALA A 18 5.30 13.33 -1.28
CA ALA A 18 3.92 13.29 -0.81
C ALA A 18 2.92 13.23 -1.97
N GLN A 19 3.20 13.95 -3.07
CA GLN A 19 2.36 13.89 -4.26
C GLN A 19 2.43 12.53 -4.96
N CYS A 20 3.61 11.91 -5.04
CA CYS A 20 3.77 10.55 -5.56
C CYS A 20 2.95 9.55 -4.75
N LEU A 21 3.05 9.59 -3.42
CA LEU A 21 2.28 8.73 -2.52
C LEU A 21 0.77 8.93 -2.73
N LYS A 22 0.30 10.18 -2.78
CA LYS A 22 -1.12 10.48 -3.07
C LYS A 22 -1.57 9.89 -4.40
N ASN A 23 -0.77 10.06 -5.46
CA ASN A 23 -1.09 9.53 -6.79
C ASN A 23 -1.18 8.00 -6.76
N TRP A 24 -0.24 7.33 -6.12
CA TRP A 24 -0.26 5.87 -5.99
C TRP A 24 -1.43 5.37 -5.16
N THR A 25 -1.79 6.08 -4.08
CA THR A 25 -3.01 5.80 -3.31
C THR A 25 -4.25 5.89 -4.19
N SER A 26 -4.40 6.97 -4.97
CA SER A 26 -5.56 7.13 -5.86
C SER A 26 -5.64 6.04 -6.93
N MET A 27 -4.51 5.64 -7.51
CA MET A 27 -4.47 4.55 -8.49
C MET A 27 -4.88 3.21 -7.89
N LEU A 28 -4.38 2.88 -6.69
CA LEU A 28 -4.76 1.65 -6.01
C LEU A 28 -6.24 1.67 -5.62
N ALA A 29 -6.74 2.77 -5.06
CA ALA A 29 -8.15 2.92 -4.72
C ALA A 29 -9.05 2.73 -5.95
N HIS A 30 -8.68 3.31 -7.10
CA HIS A 30 -9.40 3.10 -8.34
C HIS A 30 -9.45 1.61 -8.74
N ASN A 31 -8.32 0.90 -8.68
CA ASN A 31 -8.30 -0.54 -8.99
C ASN A 31 -9.16 -1.36 -8.02
N LEU A 32 -9.19 -0.99 -6.73
CA LEU A 32 -10.05 -1.64 -5.75
C LEU A 32 -11.54 -1.40 -6.03
N GLU A 33 -11.93 -0.19 -6.45
CA GLU A 33 -13.31 0.07 -6.86
C GLU A 33 -13.71 -0.76 -8.09
N GLN A 34 -12.82 -0.93 -9.06
CA GLN A 34 -13.06 -1.83 -10.19
C GLN A 34 -13.24 -3.29 -9.71
N ALA A 35 -12.45 -3.73 -8.73
CA ALA A 35 -12.59 -5.06 -8.13
C ALA A 35 -13.92 -5.23 -7.36
N LYS A 36 -14.44 -4.17 -6.72
CA LYS A 36 -15.78 -4.17 -6.11
C LYS A 36 -16.87 -4.34 -7.17
N VAL A 37 -16.80 -3.58 -8.27
CA VAL A 37 -17.77 -3.69 -9.38
C VAL A 37 -17.80 -5.12 -9.94
N LEU A 38 -16.65 -5.78 -10.01
CA LEU A 38 -16.53 -7.18 -10.45
C LEU A 38 -16.90 -8.22 -9.38
N GLY A 39 -17.22 -7.80 -8.15
CA GLY A 39 -17.55 -8.70 -7.05
C GLY A 39 -16.37 -9.54 -6.54
N LEU A 40 -15.13 -9.09 -6.76
CA LEU A 40 -13.92 -9.79 -6.33
C LEU A 40 -13.57 -9.53 -4.86
N ILE A 41 -14.03 -8.40 -4.32
CA ILE A 41 -13.83 -7.98 -2.93
C ILE A 41 -15.17 -7.58 -2.30
N HIS A 42 -15.19 -7.42 -0.97
CA HIS A 42 -16.41 -7.04 -0.24
C HIS A 42 -17.00 -5.70 -0.74
N GLN A 43 -18.33 -5.65 -0.93
CA GLN A 43 -19.01 -4.43 -1.40
C GLN A 43 -18.91 -3.26 -0.42
N GLU A 44 -18.82 -3.56 0.88
CA GLU A 44 -18.66 -2.57 1.95
C GLU A 44 -17.21 -2.05 2.09
N THR A 45 -16.29 -2.50 1.23
CA THR A 45 -14.89 -2.05 1.28
C THR A 45 -14.79 -0.55 0.95
N ASP A 46 -14.25 0.23 1.87
CA ASP A 46 -13.77 1.59 1.60
C ASP A 46 -12.41 1.53 0.88
N CYS A 47 -12.44 1.68 -0.45
CA CYS A 47 -11.25 1.50 -1.28
C CYS A 47 -10.17 2.55 -1.04
N LEU A 48 -10.55 3.78 -0.69
CA LEU A 48 -9.57 4.82 -0.41
C LEU A 48 -8.85 4.53 0.89
N GLN A 49 -9.60 4.21 1.94
CA GLN A 49 -9.03 3.82 3.24
C GLN A 49 -8.11 2.60 3.10
N GLN A 50 -8.50 1.58 2.33
CA GLN A 50 -7.67 0.40 2.13
C GLN A 50 -6.39 0.70 1.33
N ALA A 51 -6.46 1.60 0.34
CA ALA A 51 -5.28 2.02 -0.39
C ALA A 51 -4.29 2.81 0.48
N GLU A 52 -4.78 3.69 1.37
CA GLU A 52 -3.94 4.39 2.35
C GLU A 52 -3.29 3.41 3.34
N PHE A 53 -4.08 2.49 3.88
CA PHE A 53 -3.60 1.43 4.76
C PHE A 53 -2.50 0.58 4.10
N PHE A 54 -2.68 0.22 2.82
CA PHE A 54 -1.68 -0.53 2.05
C PHE A 54 -0.33 0.16 2.05
N TRP A 55 -0.26 1.45 1.71
CA TRP A 55 1.02 2.18 1.62
C TRP A 55 1.68 2.38 2.99
N ILE A 56 0.89 2.53 4.06
CA ILE A 56 1.42 2.59 5.43
C ILE A 56 2.12 1.26 5.79
N GLY A 57 1.49 0.12 5.49
CA GLY A 57 2.07 -1.19 5.79
C GLY A 57 3.18 -1.64 4.84
N TRP A 58 3.10 -1.24 3.57
CA TRP A 58 4.06 -1.63 2.52
C TRP A 58 5.48 -1.14 2.82
N GLU A 59 5.63 0.06 3.41
CA GLU A 59 6.93 0.57 3.85
C GLU A 59 7.58 -0.31 4.93
N GLY A 60 6.77 -0.81 5.87
CA GLY A 60 7.22 -1.79 6.87
C GLY A 60 7.68 -3.09 6.22
N ALA A 61 6.92 -3.59 5.26
CA ALA A 61 7.27 -4.81 4.54
C ALA A 61 8.57 -4.66 3.73
N ILE A 62 8.79 -3.51 3.07
CA ILE A 62 10.04 -3.18 2.37
C ILE A 62 11.21 -3.12 3.37
N LEU A 63 11.04 -2.46 4.52
CA LEU A 63 12.09 -2.39 5.54
C LEU A 63 12.48 -3.80 6.02
N THR A 64 11.50 -4.62 6.40
CA THR A 64 11.75 -5.98 6.88
C THR A 64 12.40 -6.84 5.78
N ALA A 65 11.97 -6.69 4.52
CA ALA A 65 12.60 -7.38 3.39
C ALA A 65 14.08 -7.02 3.22
N LYS A 66 14.44 -5.74 3.39
CA LYS A 66 15.84 -5.30 3.37
C LYS A 66 16.65 -5.92 4.51
N VAL A 67 16.12 -5.93 5.72
CA VAL A 67 16.78 -6.53 6.90
C VAL A 67 16.98 -8.04 6.71
N MET A 68 15.97 -8.73 6.20
CA MET A 68 16.01 -10.18 5.98
C MET A 68 16.70 -10.58 4.68
N GLN A 69 17.13 -9.62 3.84
CA GLN A 69 17.65 -9.85 2.48
C GLN A 69 16.77 -10.81 1.66
N SER A 70 15.44 -10.65 1.79
CA SER A 70 14.46 -11.57 1.23
C SER A 70 13.19 -10.81 0.85
N SER A 71 12.58 -11.16 -0.28
CA SER A 71 11.27 -10.62 -0.68
C SER A 71 10.08 -11.21 0.10
N SER A 72 10.31 -12.22 0.94
CA SER A 72 9.25 -12.93 1.68
C SER A 72 8.36 -11.99 2.52
N PRO A 73 8.87 -10.97 3.22
CA PRO A 73 8.01 -10.05 3.98
C PRO A 73 7.05 -9.24 3.10
N MET A 74 7.49 -8.81 1.92
CA MET A 74 6.64 -8.09 0.96
C MET A 74 5.55 -9.00 0.41
N GLN A 75 5.88 -10.25 0.07
CA GLN A 75 4.91 -11.24 -0.39
C GLN A 75 3.86 -11.51 0.68
N LYS A 76 4.29 -11.78 1.93
CA LYS A 76 3.38 -12.02 3.05
C LYS A 76 2.42 -10.85 3.30
N PHE A 77 2.92 -9.62 3.22
CA PHE A 77 2.07 -8.45 3.39
C PHE A 77 1.04 -8.33 2.24
N ALA A 78 1.48 -8.48 0.99
CA ALA A 78 0.59 -8.41 -0.17
C ALA A 78 -0.49 -9.50 -0.12
N ASP A 79 -0.10 -10.74 0.19
CA ASP A 79 -1.03 -11.87 0.30
C ASP A 79 -2.04 -11.64 1.44
N GLY A 80 -1.58 -11.17 2.60
CA GLY A 80 -2.45 -10.86 3.74
C GLY A 80 -3.44 -9.75 3.43
N PHE A 81 -2.98 -8.68 2.76
CA PHE A 81 -3.84 -7.57 2.32
C PHE A 81 -4.91 -8.06 1.34
N ILE A 82 -4.54 -8.81 0.30
CA ILE A 82 -5.50 -9.36 -0.66
C ILE A 82 -6.49 -10.28 0.05
N HIS A 83 -6.02 -11.18 0.91
CA HIS A 83 -6.88 -12.12 1.64
C HIS A 83 -7.94 -11.42 2.49
N GLN A 84 -7.59 -10.29 3.12
CA GLN A 84 -8.51 -9.49 3.92
C GLN A 84 -9.63 -8.87 3.08
N LEU A 85 -9.35 -8.52 1.81
CA LEU A 85 -10.30 -7.85 0.93
C LEU A 85 -11.21 -8.84 0.19
N THR A 86 -10.68 -10.01 -0.16
CA THR A 86 -11.38 -10.99 -0.99
C THR A 86 -12.47 -11.73 -0.21
N ILE A 87 -13.61 -11.94 -0.86
CA ILE A 87 -14.69 -12.77 -0.31
C ILE A 87 -14.21 -14.23 -0.30
N LYS A 88 -14.23 -14.87 0.87
CA LYS A 88 -14.02 -16.33 0.94
C LYS A 88 -15.14 -17.03 0.16
N ARG A 89 -14.76 -17.82 -0.84
CA ARG A 89 -15.68 -18.75 -1.51
C ARG A 89 -15.99 -19.94 -0.61
#